data_AF-A0A369R9G7-F1
#
_entry.id   AF-A0A369R9G7-F1
#
_cell.length_a   1.000
_cell.length_b   1.000
_cell.length_c   1.000
_cell.angle_alpha   90.00
_cell.angle_beta   90.00
_cell.angle_gamma   90.00
#
_symmetry.space_group_name_H-M   'P 1'
#
loop_
_entity.id
_entity.type
_entity.pdbx_description
1 polymer ?
#
loop_
_entity_poly.entity_id
_entity_poly.type
_entity_poly.pdbx_seq_one_letter_code
_entity_poly.pdbx_strand_id
1 'polypeptide(L)'
;MTANEIKERLIELVAEVNVGKLPKTGELAFHQQRVTTGNLSVYLTKGIGRIYVQPNSSACDVSLSGKVIEVEMYPFMRELFGDECDGFKQTNRNKGWLKQPFWRTADFGKVRECIRYYARNYSCQE
;
A
#
# COMPACT_ATOMS: atom_id res chain seq x y z
N MET A 1 -0.99 -17.03 -0.05
CA MET A 1 -0.01 -16.53 0.95
C MET A 1 -0.73 -16.34 2.26
N THR A 2 -0.15 -16.78 3.37
CA THR A 2 -0.71 -16.55 4.70
C THR A 2 -0.49 -15.11 5.15
N ALA A 3 -1.26 -14.65 6.14
CA ALA A 3 -1.07 -13.32 6.72
C ALA A 3 0.34 -13.15 7.34
N ASN A 4 0.92 -14.22 7.90
CA ASN A 4 2.26 -14.20 8.48
C ASN A 4 3.33 -14.07 7.39
N GLU A 5 3.21 -14.83 6.29
CA GLU A 5 4.13 -14.72 5.14
C GLU A 5 4.14 -13.30 4.56
N ILE A 6 2.95 -12.69 4.40
CA ILE A 6 2.85 -11.31 3.89
C ILE A 6 3.50 -10.35 4.88
N LYS A 7 3.25 -10.51 6.18
CA LYS A 7 3.86 -9.68 7.22
C LYS A 7 5.39 -9.74 7.18
N GLU A 8 5.97 -10.94 7.17
CA GLU A 8 7.43 -11.14 7.14
C GLU A 8 8.03 -10.48 5.89
N ARG A 9 7.45 -10.74 4.71
CA ARG A 9 7.90 -10.13 3.45
C ARG A 9 7.77 -8.60 3.44
N LEU A 10 6.76 -8.03 4.08
CA LEU A 10 6.61 -6.58 4.21
C LEU A 10 7.67 -5.98 5.13
N ILE A 11 7.99 -6.65 6.24
CA ILE A 11 9.04 -6.21 7.16
C ILE A 11 10.41 -6.24 6.45
N GLU A 12 10.71 -7.33 5.74
CA GLU A 12 11.93 -7.46 4.92
C GLU A 12 12.00 -6.37 3.85
N LEU A 13 10.90 -6.13 3.13
CA LEU A 13 10.85 -5.10 2.09
C LEU A 13 11.06 -3.69 2.66
N VAL A 14 10.48 -3.40 3.82
CA VAL A 14 10.69 -2.10 4.50
C VAL A 14 12.17 -1.92 4.85
N ALA A 15 12.81 -2.96 5.42
CA ALA A 15 14.23 -2.92 5.71
C ALA A 15 15.07 -2.75 4.43
N GLU A 16 14.76 -3.48 3.36
CA GLU A 16 15.42 -3.38 2.05
C GLU A 16 15.33 -1.95 1.48
N VAL A 17 14.14 -1.36 1.49
CA VAL A 17 13.87 -0.01 0.96
C VAL A 17 14.61 1.07 1.74
N ASN A 18 14.65 0.96 3.07
CA ASN A 18 15.35 1.91 3.93
C ASN A 18 16.88 1.79 3.79
N VAL A 19 17.42 0.56 3.74
CA VAL A 19 18.86 0.33 3.50
C VAL A 19 19.28 0.88 2.14
N GLY A 20 18.44 0.70 1.12
CA GLY A 20 18.65 1.26 -0.22
C GLY A 20 18.50 2.78 -0.30
N LYS A 21 18.16 3.47 0.79
CA LYS A 21 17.92 4.93 0.85
C LYS A 21 16.98 5.42 -0.25
N LEU A 22 15.94 4.62 -0.53
CA LEU A 22 14.99 4.93 -1.60
C LEU A 22 14.07 6.11 -1.25
N PRO A 23 13.58 6.27 0.00
CA PRO A 23 12.92 7.50 0.42
C PRO A 23 13.92 8.67 0.45
N LYS A 24 13.53 9.84 -0.09
CA LYS A 24 14.39 11.04 -0.03
C LYS A 24 14.45 11.65 1.36
N THR A 25 13.33 11.57 2.10
CA THR A 25 13.18 12.07 3.46
C THR A 25 12.36 11.09 4.30
N GLY A 26 12.68 11.02 5.59
CA GLY A 26 12.07 10.05 6.50
C GLY A 26 12.44 8.61 6.17
N GLU A 27 11.66 7.67 6.71
CA GLU A 27 11.85 6.24 6.58
C GLU A 27 10.52 5.59 6.24
N LEU A 28 10.55 4.49 5.50
CA LEU A 28 9.39 3.63 5.35
C LEU A 28 9.20 2.84 6.66
N ALA A 29 7.97 2.77 7.16
CA ALA A 29 7.63 2.08 8.39
C ALA A 29 6.50 1.09 8.14
N PHE A 30 6.59 -0.07 8.80
CA PHE A 30 5.55 -1.08 8.82
C PHE A 30 4.60 -0.86 10.01
N HIS A 31 3.30 -1.06 9.79
CA HIS A 31 2.29 -1.04 10.84
C HIS A 31 1.26 -2.15 10.66
N GLN A 32 0.95 -2.83 11.76
CA GLN A 32 -0.13 -3.81 11.88
C GLN A 32 -1.14 -3.32 12.92
N GLN A 33 -2.44 -3.32 12.58
CA GLN A 33 -3.48 -2.99 13.56
C GLN A 33 -3.57 -4.06 14.66
N ARG A 34 -3.78 -3.62 15.90
CA ARG A 34 -3.83 -4.50 17.07
C ARG A 34 -5.01 -5.48 17.07
N VAL A 35 -6.18 -5.03 16.62
CA VAL A 35 -7.43 -5.82 16.68
C VAL A 35 -7.61 -6.65 15.42
N THR A 36 -7.42 -6.04 14.25
CA THR A 36 -7.51 -6.73 12.96
C THR A 36 -6.12 -7.02 12.43
N THR A 37 -5.58 -8.18 12.79
CA THR A 37 -4.20 -8.57 12.46
C THR A 37 -3.93 -8.67 10.95
N GLY A 38 -4.97 -8.82 10.13
CA GLY A 38 -4.89 -8.74 8.66
C GLY A 38 -4.79 -7.31 8.09
N ASN A 39 -4.94 -6.27 8.91
CA ASN A 39 -4.75 -4.90 8.45
C ASN A 39 -3.29 -4.50 8.60
N LEU A 40 -2.50 -4.88 7.59
CA LEU A 40 -1.10 -4.51 7.45
C LEU A 40 -1.00 -3.27 6.56
N SER A 41 -0.03 -2.41 6.87
CA SER A 41 0.23 -1.21 6.08
C SER A 41 1.68 -0.81 6.14
N VAL A 42 2.11 -0.09 5.11
CA VAL A 42 3.38 0.65 5.09
C VAL A 42 3.11 2.12 4.86
N TYR A 43 3.92 2.97 5.48
CA TYR A 43 3.78 4.42 5.40
C TYR A 43 5.15 5.09 5.56
N LEU A 44 5.30 6.29 5.02
CA LEU A 44 6.50 7.10 5.22
C LEU A 44 6.37 7.91 6.53
N THR A 45 7.39 7.89 7.39
CA THR A 45 7.41 8.66 8.65
C THR A 45 7.36 10.16 8.43
N LYS A 46 7.89 10.63 7.28
CA LYS A 46 7.79 12.00 6.78
C LYS A 46 7.16 12.03 5.38
N GLY A 47 5.96 11.45 5.23
CA GLY A 47 5.23 11.47 3.97
C GLY A 47 3.73 11.55 4.14
N ILE A 48 3.01 11.31 3.05
CA ILE A 48 1.54 11.39 2.99
C ILE A 48 0.91 10.03 2.71
N GLY A 49 -0.27 9.81 3.27
CA GLY A 49 -1.06 8.59 3.04
C GLY A 49 -0.39 7.31 3.53
N ARG A 50 -0.93 6.17 3.11
CA ARG A 50 -0.47 4.80 3.45
C ARG A 50 -0.82 3.83 2.33
N ILE A 51 -0.01 2.79 2.18
CA ILE A 51 -0.36 1.60 1.39
C ILE A 51 -0.80 0.52 2.37
N TYR A 52 -2.03 0.04 2.25
CA TYR A 52 -2.50 -1.13 3.01
C TYR A 52 -2.32 -2.39 2.16
N VAL A 53 -1.96 -3.48 2.83
CA VAL A 53 -1.83 -4.82 2.25
C VAL A 53 -2.64 -5.76 3.15
N GLN A 54 -3.81 -6.17 2.69
CA GLN A 54 -4.74 -6.98 3.45
C GLN A 54 -4.73 -8.42 2.93
N PRO A 55 -4.26 -9.41 3.70
CA PRO A 55 -4.32 -10.81 3.33
C PRO A 55 -5.77 -11.28 3.11
N ASN A 56 -5.95 -12.15 2.13
CA ASN A 56 -7.18 -12.87 1.78
C ASN A 56 -6.86 -14.39 1.77
N SER A 57 -7.86 -15.26 1.75
CA SER A 57 -7.70 -16.72 1.69
C SER A 57 -6.76 -17.22 0.57
N SER A 58 -6.70 -16.54 -0.59
CA SER A 58 -5.81 -16.94 -1.70
C SER A 58 -4.87 -15.84 -2.20
N ALA A 59 -5.09 -14.58 -1.80
CA ALA A 59 -4.41 -13.41 -2.36
C ALA A 59 -4.16 -12.34 -1.28
N CYS A 60 -3.87 -11.12 -1.71
CA CYS A 60 -3.95 -9.93 -0.87
C CYS A 60 -4.58 -8.77 -1.64
N ASP A 61 -5.26 -7.89 -0.91
CA ASP A 61 -5.75 -6.63 -1.44
C ASP A 61 -4.73 -5.53 -1.12
N VAL A 62 -4.24 -4.83 -2.14
CA VAL A 62 -3.37 -3.66 -2.01
C VAL A 62 -4.25 -2.42 -2.19
N SER A 63 -4.34 -1.56 -1.19
CA SER A 63 -5.20 -0.38 -1.26
C SER A 63 -4.46 0.92 -0.93
N LEU A 64 -4.78 1.97 -1.68
CA LEU A 64 -4.22 3.31 -1.51
C LEU A 64 -5.03 4.07 -0.48
N SER A 65 -4.42 4.61 0.57
CA SER A 65 -5.13 5.42 1.56
C SER A 65 -4.55 6.82 1.64
N GLY A 66 -5.40 7.84 1.51
CA GLY A 66 -5.03 9.24 1.59
C GLY A 66 -5.29 9.95 0.27
N LYS A 67 -6.01 11.07 0.31
CA LYS A 67 -6.59 11.74 -0.87
C LYS A 67 -5.59 11.97 -2.01
N VAL A 68 -4.39 12.44 -1.69
CA VAL A 68 -3.34 12.71 -2.69
C VAL A 68 -2.81 11.41 -3.28
N ILE A 69 -2.49 10.42 -2.43
CA ILE A 69 -2.01 9.09 -2.86
C ILE A 69 -3.05 8.39 -3.75
N GLU A 70 -4.32 8.45 -3.37
CA GLU A 70 -5.42 7.85 -4.12
C GLU A 70 -5.54 8.42 -5.54
N VAL A 71 -5.23 9.71 -5.75
CA VAL A 71 -5.29 10.33 -7.08
C VAL A 71 -4.01 10.08 -7.86
N GLU A 72 -2.85 10.33 -7.25
CA GLU A 72 -1.57 10.35 -7.98
C GLU A 72 -1.02 8.94 -8.26
N MET A 73 -1.26 7.97 -7.38
CA MET A 73 -0.83 6.59 -7.62
C MET A 73 -1.82 5.77 -8.45
N TYR A 74 -3.06 6.24 -8.66
CA TYR A 74 -4.08 5.48 -9.38
C TYR A 74 -3.65 5.06 -10.80
N PRO A 75 -3.09 5.96 -11.64
CA PRO A 75 -2.67 5.58 -12.99
C PRO A 75 -1.57 4.52 -12.97
N PHE A 76 -0.60 4.68 -12.07
CA PHE A 76 0.47 3.70 -11.88
C PHE A 76 -0.06 2.34 -11.41
N MET A 77 -1.01 2.33 -10.47
CA MET A 77 -1.64 1.08 -10.01
C MET A 77 -2.41 0.40 -11.13
N ARG A 78 -3.15 1.14 -11.95
CA ARG A 78 -3.83 0.58 -13.14
C ARG A 78 -2.85 -0.09 -14.09
N GLU A 79 -1.73 0.56 -14.39
CA GLU A 79 -0.70 0.00 -15.27
C GLU A 79 -0.04 -1.24 -14.65
N LEU A 80 0.36 -1.16 -13.38
CA LEU A 80 1.03 -2.24 -12.67
C LEU A 80 0.15 -3.51 -12.55
N PHE A 81 -1.15 -3.32 -12.32
CA PHE A 81 -2.06 -4.44 -12.15
C PHE A 81 -2.65 -4.93 -13.47
N GLY A 82 -2.68 -4.08 -14.50
CA GLY A 82 -3.20 -4.37 -15.84
C GLY A 82 -4.70 -4.10 -15.98
N ASP A 83 -5.37 -3.65 -14.92
CA ASP A 83 -6.82 -3.53 -14.81
C ASP A 83 -7.24 -2.31 -13.96
N GLU A 84 -8.52 -1.96 -14.04
CA GLU A 84 -9.16 -1.07 -13.06
C GLU A 84 -9.12 -1.65 -11.65
N CYS A 85 -9.38 -0.81 -10.64
CA CYS A 85 -9.44 -1.30 -9.26
C CYS A 85 -10.60 -2.30 -9.06
N ASP A 86 -10.40 -3.29 -8.21
CA ASP A 86 -11.40 -4.30 -7.84
C ASP A 86 -12.53 -3.75 -6.95
N GLY A 87 -12.36 -2.52 -6.48
CA GLY A 87 -13.36 -1.79 -5.71
C GLY A 87 -12.73 -0.81 -4.71
N PHE A 88 -13.52 -0.43 -3.72
CA PHE A 88 -13.18 0.60 -2.74
C PHE A 88 -13.43 0.10 -1.32
N LYS A 89 -12.46 0.29 -0.42
CA LYS A 89 -12.55 -0.15 0.98
C LYS A 89 -13.40 0.77 1.84
N GLN A 90 -13.60 2.02 1.42
CA GLN A 90 -14.44 2.99 2.12
C GLN A 90 -15.51 3.52 1.18
N THR A 91 -16.77 3.24 1.51
CA THR A 91 -17.92 3.71 0.74
C THR A 91 -18.84 4.52 1.62
N ASN A 92 -19.22 5.72 1.21
CA ASN A 92 -20.33 6.45 1.83
C ASN A 92 -21.49 6.53 0.83
N ARG A 93 -22.43 5.61 0.96
CA ARG A 93 -23.61 5.51 0.07
C ARG A 93 -24.44 6.79 0.07
N ASN A 94 -24.57 7.47 1.22
CA ASN A 94 -25.38 8.67 1.35
C ASN A 94 -24.77 9.88 0.63
N LYS A 95 -23.43 9.92 0.48
CA LYS A 95 -22.70 11.03 -0.15
C LYS A 95 -22.11 10.67 -1.51
N GLY A 96 -22.38 9.46 -2.02
CA GLY A 96 -21.93 8.99 -3.33
C GLY A 96 -20.41 8.91 -3.51
N TRP A 97 -19.61 8.96 -2.44
CA TRP A 97 -18.15 8.88 -2.57
C TRP A 97 -17.61 7.49 -2.26
N LEU A 98 -16.64 7.10 -3.08
CA LEU A 98 -15.83 5.89 -3.00
C LEU A 98 -14.39 6.32 -2.72
N LYS A 99 -13.77 5.74 -1.70
CA LYS A 99 -12.37 6.00 -1.31
C LYS A 99 -11.63 4.72 -1.03
N GLN A 100 -10.32 4.86 -1.02
CA GLN A 100 -9.39 3.76 -0.77
C GLN A 100 -9.58 2.65 -1.81
N PRO A 101 -9.30 2.93 -3.10
CA PRO A 101 -9.33 1.92 -4.14
C PRO A 101 -8.37 0.79 -3.80
N PHE A 102 -8.73 -0.43 -4.17
CA PHE A 102 -7.89 -1.60 -3.96
C PHE A 102 -7.77 -2.47 -5.21
N TRP A 103 -6.65 -3.17 -5.30
CA TRP A 103 -6.39 -4.21 -6.30
C TRP A 103 -6.03 -5.50 -5.60
N ARG A 104 -6.58 -6.61 -6.09
CA ARG A 104 -6.32 -7.95 -5.58
C ARG A 104 -5.20 -8.59 -6.37
N THR A 105 -4.22 -9.14 -5.67
CA THR A 105 -3.11 -9.87 -6.31
C THR A 105 -2.62 -11.02 -5.45
N ALA A 106 -2.30 -12.14 -6.09
CA ALA A 106 -1.50 -13.21 -5.50
C ALA A 106 0.01 -13.01 -5.74
N ASP A 107 0.37 -12.11 -6.65
CA ASP A 107 1.75 -11.78 -7.00
C ASP A 107 2.30 -10.70 -6.05
N PHE A 108 3.25 -11.11 -5.20
CA PHE A 108 3.94 -10.21 -4.28
C PHE A 108 4.91 -9.26 -5.00
N GLY A 109 5.32 -9.55 -6.25
CA GLY A 109 6.08 -8.64 -7.09
C GLY A 109 5.35 -7.32 -7.32
N LYS A 110 4.04 -7.37 -7.60
CA LYS A 110 3.19 -6.17 -7.69
C LYS A 110 3.13 -5.40 -6.36
N VAL A 111 3.05 -6.10 -5.23
CA VAL A 111 3.07 -5.46 -3.90
C VAL A 111 4.40 -4.73 -3.67
N ARG A 112 5.52 -5.39 -4.01
CA ARG A 112 6.87 -4.83 -3.92
C ARG A 112 7.00 -3.56 -4.76
N GLU A 113 6.60 -3.60 -6.03
CA GLU A 113 6.72 -2.43 -6.91
C GLU A 113 5.80 -1.27 -6.49
N CYS A 114 4.59 -1.57 -6.01
CA CYS A 114 3.72 -0.56 -5.41
C CYS A 114 4.40 0.20 -4.26
N ILE A 115 5.01 -0.53 -3.32
CA ILE A 115 5.65 0.04 -2.15
C ILE A 115 6.93 0.81 -2.52
N ARG A 116 7.73 0.31 -3.48
CA ARG A 116 8.92 1.02 -3.97
C ARG A 116 8.53 2.31 -4.68
N TYR A 117 7.51 2.27 -5.53
CA TYR A 117 7.00 3.48 -6.19
C TYR A 117 6.53 4.51 -5.16
N TYR A 118 5.77 4.06 -4.15
CA TYR A 118 5.33 4.92 -3.07
C TYR A 118 6.51 5.57 -2.31
N ALA A 119 7.48 4.76 -1.89
CA ALA A 119 8.65 5.24 -1.16
C ALA A 119 9.49 6.25 -1.95
N ARG A 120 9.64 6.05 -3.27
CA ARG A 120 10.45 6.92 -4.14
C ARG A 120 9.83 8.30 -4.37
N ASN A 121 8.51 8.35 -4.51
CA ASN A 121 7.82 9.54 -5.04
C ASN A 121 7.14 10.41 -3.97
N TYR A 122 6.85 9.87 -2.78
CA TYR A 122 5.96 10.53 -1.82
C TYR A 122 6.60 10.84 -0.46
N SER A 123 7.93 10.77 -0.36
CA SER A 123 8.66 11.39 0.74
C SER A 123 8.58 12.91 0.58
N CYS A 124 8.10 13.65 1.59
CA CYS A 124 7.98 15.11 1.51
C CYS A 124 9.32 15.74 1.12
N GLN A 125 9.33 16.69 0.19
CA GLN A 125 10.53 17.49 -0.07
C GLN A 125 10.62 18.58 1.00
N GLU A 126 11.80 18.75 1.59
CA GLU A 126 12.10 19.85 2.53
C GLU A 126 11.99 21.22 1.85
#